data_AF-A0A7R9T7B2-F1
#
_entry.id   AF-A0A7R9T7B2-F1
#
_cell.length_a   1.000
_cell.length_b   1.000
_cell.length_c   1.000
_cell.angle_alpha   90.00
_cell.angle_beta   90.00
_cell.angle_gamma   90.00
#
_symmetry.space_group_name_H-M   'P 1'
#
loop_
_entity.id
_entity.type
_entity.pdbx_description
1 polymer ?
#
loop_
_entity_poly.entity_id
_entity_poly.type
_entity_poly.pdbx_seq_one_letter_code
_entity_poly.pdbx_strand_id
1 'polypeptide(L)'
;FIKQTNTFTMSDFMINFLAGGVSGAVAKTCTAPIERVKLLIQTQDANPKIISGEVARYTGIVDCFSRVAKEQGIGAFWRGNFTNIIRYFPTQAFNFAFK
;
A
#
# COMPACT_ATOMS: atom_id res chain seq x y z
N PHE A 1 -20.93 41.91 -0.78
CA PHE A 1 -19.67 41.14 -0.76
C PHE A 1 -19.87 39.86 -1.55
N ILE A 2 -19.17 39.77 -2.67
CA ILE A 2 -19.42 38.88 -3.81
C ILE A 2 -19.29 37.42 -3.39
N LYS A 3 -20.32 36.60 -3.60
CA LYS A 3 -20.19 35.14 -3.58
C LYS A 3 -19.34 34.75 -4.79
N GLN A 4 -18.08 34.42 -4.54
CA GLN A 4 -17.20 33.77 -5.51
C GLN A 4 -17.79 32.38 -5.81
N THR A 5 -18.71 32.28 -6.78
CA THR A 5 -19.08 30.99 -7.37
C THR A 5 -17.89 30.54 -8.20
N ASN A 6 -16.92 29.86 -7.57
CA ASN A 6 -15.89 29.12 -8.28
C ASN A 6 -16.62 28.08 -9.13
N THR A 7 -16.80 28.38 -10.42
CA THR A 7 -17.21 27.40 -11.42
C THR A 7 -16.11 26.35 -11.47
N PHE A 8 -16.33 25.23 -10.79
CA PHE A 8 -15.40 24.11 -10.79
C PHE A 8 -15.28 23.61 -12.22
N THR A 9 -14.16 23.91 -12.88
CA THR A 9 -13.96 23.51 -14.27
C THR A 9 -13.59 22.05 -14.32
N MET A 10 -13.83 21.39 -15.46
CA MET A 10 -13.35 20.01 -15.69
C MET A 10 -11.83 19.93 -15.49
N SER A 11 -11.10 20.99 -15.84
CA SER A 11 -9.65 21.09 -15.61
C SER A 11 -9.30 21.08 -14.12
N ASP A 12 -10.02 21.83 -13.28
CA ASP A 12 -9.82 21.84 -11.83
C ASP A 12 -10.13 20.46 -11.21
N PHE A 13 -11.16 19.78 -11.71
CA PHE A 13 -11.46 18.40 -11.30
C PHE A 13 -10.30 17.46 -11.64
N MET A 14 -9.80 17.49 -12.87
CA MET A 14 -8.71 16.61 -13.29
C MET A 14 -7.41 16.88 -12.54
N ILE A 15 -7.07 18.15 -12.29
CA ILE A 15 -5.88 18.52 -11.51
C ILE A 15 -5.99 17.99 -10.08
N ASN A 16 -7.12 18.21 -9.41
CA ASN A 16 -7.34 17.71 -8.05
C ASN A 16 -7.36 16.18 -7.99
N PHE A 17 -7.96 15.53 -8.98
CA PHE A 17 -7.99 14.07 -9.10
C PHE A 17 -6.59 13.48 -9.25
N LEU A 18 -5.78 14.03 -10.17
CA LEU A 18 -4.40 13.58 -10.38
C LEU A 18 -3.52 13.87 -9.17
N ALA A 19 -3.64 15.06 -8.57
CA ALA A 19 -2.91 15.41 -7.35
C ALA A 19 -3.26 14.47 -6.18
N GLY A 20 -4.54 14.15 -6.01
CA GLY A 20 -5.02 13.16 -5.03
C GLY A 20 -4.49 11.74 -5.32
N GLY A 21 -4.49 11.34 -6.60
CA GLY A 21 -3.96 10.04 -7.03
C GLY A 21 -2.47 9.88 -6.77
N VAL A 22 -1.67 10.90 -7.14
CA VAL A 22 -0.21 10.90 -6.93
C VAL A 22 0.14 10.94 -5.46
N SER A 23 -0.49 11.84 -4.69
CA SER A 23 -0.24 11.91 -3.23
C SER A 23 -0.60 10.61 -2.51
N GLY A 24 -1.72 9.97 -2.89
CA GLY A 24 -2.10 8.66 -2.37
C GLY A 24 -1.12 7.55 -2.73
N ALA A 25 -0.59 7.55 -3.95
CA ALA A 25 0.43 6.59 -4.39
C ALA A 25 1.76 6.75 -3.65
N VAL A 26 2.20 8.00 -3.44
CA VAL A 26 3.40 8.31 -2.64
C VAL A 26 3.21 7.85 -1.20
N ALA A 27 2.08 8.19 -0.58
CA ALA A 27 1.77 7.78 0.79
C ALA A 27 1.81 6.25 0.95
N LYS A 28 1.15 5.49 0.05
CA LYS A 28 1.19 4.02 0.06
C LYS A 28 2.59 3.45 -0.16
N THR A 29 3.41 4.12 -0.98
CA THR A 29 4.80 3.70 -1.20
C THR A 29 5.63 3.88 0.07
N CYS A 30 5.42 4.97 0.82
CA CYS A 30 6.08 5.19 2.10
C CYS A 30 5.61 4.20 3.18
N THR A 31 4.33 3.81 3.20
CA THR A 31 3.78 2.87 4.21
C THR A 31 3.96 1.40 3.85
N ALA A 32 4.28 1.07 2.58
CA ALA A 32 4.40 -0.31 2.11
C ALA A 32 5.35 -1.19 2.95
N PRO A 33 6.54 -0.73 3.40
CA PRO A 33 7.42 -1.59 4.18
C PRO A 33 6.84 -2.05 5.51
N ILE A 34 6.19 -1.15 6.25
CA ILE A 34 5.62 -1.50 7.55
C ILE A 34 4.34 -2.32 7.40
N GLU A 35 3.51 -2.04 6.40
CA GLU A 35 2.37 -2.88 6.05
C GLU A 35 2.81 -4.29 5.68
N ARG A 36 3.90 -4.42 4.91
CA ARG A 36 4.45 -5.72 4.51
C ARG A 36 4.93 -6.53 5.72
N VAL A 37 5.64 -5.90 6.65
CA VAL A 37 6.13 -6.56 7.87
C VAL A 37 4.98 -6.97 8.78
N LYS A 38 3.98 -6.10 8.94
CA LYS A 38 2.75 -6.44 9.67
C LYS A 38 2.08 -7.67 9.08
N LEU A 39 1.89 -7.72 7.76
CA LEU A 39 1.27 -8.86 7.09
C LEU A 39 2.10 -10.13 7.26
N LEU A 40 3.42 -10.06 7.11
CA LEU A 40 4.31 -11.22 7.29
C LEU A 40 4.19 -11.83 8.69
N ILE A 41 4.16 -10.99 9.73
CA ILE A 41 3.99 -11.43 11.12
C ILE A 41 2.57 -12.00 11.34
N GLN A 42 1.54 -11.35 10.79
CA GLN A 42 0.14 -11.81 10.93
C GLN A 42 -0.12 -13.14 10.21
N THR A 43 0.51 -13.37 9.06
CA THR A 43 0.31 -14.60 8.26
C THR A 43 1.36 -15.67 8.53
N GLN A 44 2.29 -15.46 9.47
CA GLN A 44 3.41 -16.39 9.70
C GLN A 44 2.93 -17.78 10.13
N ASP A 45 1.83 -17.84 10.88
CA ASP A 45 1.20 -19.08 11.34
C ASP A 45 0.59 -19.92 10.22
N ALA A 46 0.27 -19.28 9.10
CA ALA A 46 -0.25 -19.95 7.90
C ALA A 46 0.85 -20.28 6.89
N ASN A 47 2.11 -19.92 7.14
CA ASN A 47 3.21 -20.15 6.21
C ASN A 47 3.72 -21.60 6.34
N PRO A 48 3.60 -22.45 5.31
CA PRO A 48 4.02 -23.85 5.37
C PRO A 48 5.49 -24.03 5.75
N LYS A 49 6.38 -23.11 5.36
CA LYS A 49 7.81 -23.15 5.70
C LYS A 49 8.09 -22.89 7.18
N ILE A 50 7.23 -22.11 7.82
CA ILE A 50 7.33 -21.84 9.25
C ILE A 50 6.72 -23.00 10.05
N ILE A 51 5.60 -23.56 9.56
CA ILE A 51 4.95 -24.73 10.16
C ILE A 51 5.86 -25.97 10.08
N SER A 52 6.55 -26.18 8.96
CA SER A 52 7.49 -27.30 8.75
C SER A 52 8.80 -27.16 9.54
N GLY A 53 9.06 -25.99 10.14
CA GLY A 53 10.31 -25.70 10.83
C GLY A 53 11.50 -25.36 9.91
N GLU A 54 11.29 -25.30 8.59
CA GLU A 54 12.34 -24.87 7.63
C GLU A 54 12.77 -23.42 7.87
N VAL A 55 11.84 -22.57 8.30
CA VAL A 55 12.08 -21.15 8.59
C VAL A 55 11.65 -20.83 10.01
N ALA A 56 12.56 -20.25 10.79
CA ALA A 56 12.24 -19.81 12.15
C ALA A 56 11.14 -18.72 12.15
N ARG A 57 10.23 -18.80 13.13
CA ARG A 57 9.20 -17.79 13.38
C ARG A 57 9.82 -16.41 13.61
N TYR A 58 9.09 -15.37 13.23
CA TYR A 58 9.55 -14.00 13.50
C TYR A 58 9.33 -13.69 14.98
N THR A 59 10.39 -13.25 15.66
CA THR A 59 10.33 -12.93 17.10
C THR A 59 9.75 -11.55 17.37
N GLY A 60 9.73 -10.67 16.37
CA GLY A 60 9.15 -9.34 16.45
C GLY A 60 9.31 -8.55 15.16
N ILE A 61 8.91 -7.28 15.21
CA ILE A 61 8.92 -6.36 14.06
C ILE A 61 10.36 -6.14 13.54
N VAL A 62 11.30 -5.87 14.44
CA VAL A 62 12.71 -5.57 14.08
C VAL A 62 13.41 -6.80 13.48
N ASP A 63 13.14 -7.98 14.04
CA ASP A 63 13.62 -9.26 13.51
C ASP A 63 13.09 -9.50 12.09
N CYS A 64 11.78 -9.34 11.90
CA CYS A 64 11.15 -9.47 10.58
C CYS A 64 11.74 -8.48 9.55
N PHE A 65 11.87 -7.20 9.91
CA PHE A 65 12.51 -6.20 9.05
C PHE A 65 13.94 -6.59 8.68
N SER A 66 14.76 -6.95 9.66
CA SER A 66 16.17 -7.27 9.45
C SER A 66 16.35 -8.51 8.58
N ARG A 67 15.55 -9.55 8.82
CA ARG A 67 15.60 -10.80 8.07
C ARG A 67 15.10 -10.62 6.64
N VAL A 68 13.98 -9.94 6.43
CA VAL A 68 13.48 -9.66 5.07
C VAL A 68 14.50 -8.86 4.26
N ALA A 69 15.12 -7.84 4.86
CA ALA A 69 16.14 -7.04 4.19
C ALA A 69 17.38 -7.86 3.82
N LYS A 70 17.83 -8.77 4.69
CA LYS A 70 19.02 -9.61 4.47
C LYS A 70 18.77 -10.79 3.54
N GLU A 71 17.64 -11.47 3.68
CA GLU A 71 17.31 -12.72 2.96
C GLU A 71 16.70 -12.45 1.57
N GLN A 72 15.91 -11.38 1.42
CA GLN A 72 15.14 -11.11 0.20
C GLN A 72 15.51 -9.78 -0.48
N GLY A 73 16.31 -8.94 0.20
CA GLY A 73 16.69 -7.61 -0.26
C GLY A 73 15.67 -6.53 0.07
N ILE A 74 16.12 -5.27 0.04
CA ILE A 74 15.30 -4.09 0.40
C ILE A 74 14.08 -3.93 -0.52
N GLY A 75 14.20 -4.31 -1.81
CA GLY A 75 13.07 -4.28 -2.74
C GLY A 75 11.90 -5.22 -2.37
N ALA A 76 12.13 -6.22 -1.51
CA ALA A 76 11.10 -7.17 -1.10
C ALA A 76 9.98 -6.53 -0.27
N PHE A 77 10.23 -5.40 0.38
CA PHE A 77 9.22 -4.64 1.12
C PHE A 77 8.10 -4.09 0.22
N TRP A 78 8.40 -3.82 -1.06
CA TRP A 78 7.43 -3.36 -2.04
C TRP A 78 6.89 -4.48 -2.95
N ARG A 79 7.26 -5.73 -2.69
CA ARG A 79 6.79 -6.88 -3.48
C ARG A 79 5.28 -7.03 -3.29
N GLY A 80 4.51 -6.81 -4.37
CA GLY A 80 3.04 -6.78 -4.38
C GLY A 80 2.41 -5.38 -4.27
N ASN A 81 3.18 -4.32 -4.04
CA ASN A 81 2.67 -2.95 -3.96
C ASN A 81 2.06 -2.48 -5.29
N PHE A 82 2.68 -2.83 -6.42
CA PHE A 82 2.16 -2.52 -7.76
C PHE A 82 0.77 -3.15 -8.01
N THR A 83 0.59 -4.42 -7.64
CA THR A 83 -0.72 -5.09 -7.71
C THR A 83 -1.76 -4.43 -6.81
N ASN A 84 -1.37 -3.96 -5.61
CA ASN A 84 -2.25 -3.21 -4.72
C ASN A 84 -2.68 -1.85 -5.28
N ILE A 85 -1.78 -1.13 -5.95
CA ILE A 85 -2.08 0.16 -6.61
C ILE A 85 -3.07 -0.06 -7.76
N ILE A 86 -2.84 -1.07 -8.60
CA ILE A 86 -3.75 -1.42 -9.70
C ILE A 86 -5.12 -1.84 -9.17
N ARG A 87 -5.18 -2.65 -8.11
CA ARG A 87 -6.44 -3.09 -7.50
C ARG A 87 -7.25 -1.94 -6.90
N TYR A 88 -6.58 -0.92 -6.35
CA TYR A 88 -7.26 0.24 -5.77
C TYR A 88 -8.03 1.07 -6.82
N PHE A 89 -7.55 1.06 -8.06
CA PHE A 89 -8.12 1.85 -9.14
C PHE A 89 -9.59 1.50 -9.47
N PRO A 90 -9.98 0.24 -9.75
CA PRO A 90 -11.36 -0.12 -9.99
C PRO A 90 -12.24 0.01 -8.75
N THR A 91 -11.74 -0.27 -7.55
CA THR A 91 -12.53 -0.14 -6.31
C THR A 91 -12.92 1.32 -6.04
N GLN A 92 -12.03 2.28 -6.29
CA GLN A 92 -12.34 3.70 -6.18
C GLN A 92 -13.26 4.17 -7.32
N ALA A 93 -13.07 3.67 -8.54
CA ALA A 93 -13.93 3.98 -9.69
C ALA A 93 -15.38 3.51 -9.45
N PHE A 94 -15.59 2.29 -8.94
CA PHE A 94 -16.93 1.79 -8.62
C PHE A 94 -17.57 2.49 -7.42
N ASN A 95 -16.79 2.81 -6.38
CA ASN A 95 -17.32 3.59 -5.25
C ASN A 95 -17.76 5.00 -5.67
N PHE A 96 -17.15 5.59 -6.69
CA PHE A 96 -17.55 6.90 -7.23
C PHE A 96 -18.70 6.78 -8.25
N ALA A 97 -18.79 5.67 -8.98
CA ALA A 97 -19.87 5.43 -9.94
C ALA A 97 -21.22 5.06 -9.28
N PHE A 98 -21.18 4.53 -8.04
CA PHE A 98 -22.36 4.11 -7.28
C PHE A 98 -22.62 4.97 -6.02
N LYS A 99 -21.99 6.14 -5.89
CA LYS A 99 -22.31 7.16 -4.88
C LYS A 99 -22.92 8.40 -5.52
#